data_AF-A0A6N9U5N1-F1
#
_entry.id   AF-A0A6N9U5N1-F1
#
_cell.length_a   1.000
_cell.length_b   1.000
_cell.length_c   1.000
_cell.angle_alpha   90.00
_cell.angle_beta   90.00
_cell.angle_gamma   90.00
#
_symmetry.space_group_name_H-M   'P 1'
#
loop_
_entity.id
_entity.type
_entity.pdbx_description
1 polymer ?
#
loop_
_entity_poly.entity_id
_entity_poly.type
_entity_poly.pdbx_seq_one_letter_code
_entity_poly.pdbx_strand_id
1 'polypeptide(L)'
;MASELKYGDKIYLQNAFNDYKGGYLDTNGHASASGAKYGVSTAESPTRGQGTGTWEVLSAVGRAHGTPVTSGDLIQLRNLYGGDGGYLDTNGHATAGQRQSGAKYDVLTSTARERASGSGTGNWHIFARTSAPADQSIRFGDIVHLWNTYGDNGGFLETNGNGTVAGQYHVCTSAYYNRAADVADWKIYRA
;
A
#
# COMPACT_ATOMS: atom_id res chain seq x y z
N MET A 1 -19.19 -11.55 -14.92
CA MET A 1 -18.00 -10.68 -15.03
C MET A 1 -16.99 -11.16 -14.00
N ALA A 2 -15.72 -11.35 -14.37
CA ALA A 2 -14.70 -11.80 -13.40
C ALA A 2 -14.40 -10.65 -12.40
N SER A 3 -14.59 -10.91 -11.10
CA SER A 3 -14.30 -9.99 -10.00
C SER A 3 -12.86 -10.09 -9.50
N GLU A 4 -12.06 -10.99 -10.07
CA GLU A 4 -10.66 -11.20 -9.72
C GLU A 4 -9.81 -9.97 -10.03
N LEU A 5 -8.92 -9.65 -9.09
CA LEU A 5 -7.83 -8.72 -9.28
C LEU A 5 -6.78 -9.36 -10.18
N LYS A 6 -6.27 -8.59 -11.15
CA LYS A 6 -5.25 -9.02 -12.08
C LYS A 6 -4.07 -8.06 -12.09
N TYR A 7 -2.89 -8.57 -12.43
CA TYR A 7 -1.74 -7.70 -12.68
C TYR A 7 -2.04 -6.71 -13.82
N GLY A 8 -1.76 -5.44 -13.60
CA GLY A 8 -2.11 -4.31 -14.46
C GLY A 8 -3.43 -3.61 -14.09
N ASP A 9 -4.22 -4.20 -13.20
CA ASP A 9 -5.42 -3.52 -12.71
C ASP A 9 -5.03 -2.26 -11.92
N LYS A 10 -5.88 -1.24 -12.08
CA LYS A 10 -5.80 0.02 -11.35
C LYS A 10 -6.78 -0.04 -10.18
N ILE A 11 -6.30 0.30 -9.00
CA ILE A 11 -7.04 0.13 -7.75
C ILE A 11 -7.02 1.39 -6.89
N TYR A 12 -8.03 1.49 -6.04
CA TYR A 12 -8.00 2.27 -4.81
C TYR A 12 -7.89 1.31 -3.61
N LEU A 13 -7.16 1.72 -2.57
CA LEU A 13 -7.04 0.98 -1.31
C LEU A 13 -7.65 1.82 -0.19
N GLN A 14 -8.77 1.39 0.38
CA GLN A 14 -9.43 2.07 1.50
C GLN A 14 -9.08 1.38 2.81
N ASN A 15 -8.57 2.13 3.78
CA ASN A 15 -8.28 1.63 5.11
C ASN A 15 -9.59 1.42 5.90
N ALA A 16 -9.74 0.26 6.52
CA ALA A 16 -10.96 -0.13 7.22
C ALA A 16 -11.10 0.47 8.64
N PHE A 17 -10.06 1.15 9.14
CA PHE A 17 -10.09 1.81 10.45
C PHE A 17 -11.35 2.66 10.66
N ASN A 18 -11.95 2.52 11.85
CA ASN A 18 -13.13 3.28 12.29
C ASN A 18 -14.29 3.24 11.28
N ASP A 19 -14.64 2.03 10.83
CA ASP A 19 -15.69 1.79 9.84
C ASP A 19 -15.40 2.51 8.51
N TYR A 20 -14.23 2.20 7.94
CA TYR A 20 -13.75 2.75 6.67
C TYR A 20 -13.50 4.26 6.63
N LYS A 21 -13.40 4.90 7.81
CA LYS A 21 -13.00 6.32 7.97
C LYS A 21 -11.49 6.52 8.04
N GLY A 22 -10.70 5.47 7.91
CA GLY A 22 -9.24 5.54 7.79
C GLY A 22 -8.76 6.18 6.48
N GLY A 23 -9.65 6.32 5.49
CA GLY A 23 -9.38 6.98 4.20
C GLY A 23 -8.68 6.07 3.17
N TYR A 24 -8.39 6.63 2.00
CA TYR A 24 -7.80 5.94 0.85
C TYR A 24 -6.30 6.22 0.73
N LEU A 25 -5.49 5.20 0.45
CA LEU A 25 -4.05 5.35 0.23
C LEU A 25 -3.77 6.29 -0.95
N ASP A 26 -3.05 7.39 -0.70
CA ASP A 26 -2.90 8.46 -1.69
C ASP A 26 -1.55 9.19 -1.55
N THR A 27 -0.97 9.60 -2.68
CA THR A 27 0.28 10.37 -2.73
C THR A 27 0.03 11.85 -2.45
N ASN A 28 0.87 12.46 -1.61
CA ASN A 28 0.72 13.85 -1.20
C ASN A 28 2.08 14.54 -1.11
N GLY A 29 2.18 15.71 -1.75
CA GLY A 29 3.36 16.57 -1.70
C GLY A 29 4.66 15.91 -2.16
N HIS A 30 5.69 16.70 -2.44
CA HIS A 30 7.02 16.14 -2.70
C HIS A 30 7.65 15.64 -1.40
N ALA A 31 8.26 14.46 -1.45
CA ALA A 31 9.06 13.95 -0.35
C ALA A 31 10.47 14.56 -0.38
N SER A 32 11.00 14.95 0.77
CA SER A 32 12.38 15.46 0.91
C SER A 32 13.43 14.36 1.12
N ALA A 33 12.98 13.13 1.40
CA ALA A 33 13.87 12.00 1.62
C ALA A 33 14.57 11.59 0.31
N SER A 34 15.87 11.29 0.40
CA SER A 34 16.67 10.88 -0.78
C SER A 34 16.01 9.72 -1.53
N GLY A 35 15.92 9.81 -2.87
CA GLY A 35 15.33 8.79 -3.74
C GLY A 35 13.81 8.61 -3.60
N ALA A 36 13.13 9.42 -2.79
CA ALA A 36 11.67 9.47 -2.74
C ALA A 36 11.13 10.50 -3.75
N LYS A 37 9.88 10.30 -4.19
CA LYS A 37 9.19 11.18 -5.13
C LYS A 37 8.09 11.99 -4.43
N TYR A 38 7.17 11.29 -3.77
CA TYR A 38 6.05 11.90 -3.04
C TYR A 38 5.86 11.30 -1.66
N GLY A 39 5.24 12.07 -0.76
CA GLY A 39 4.73 11.55 0.51
C GLY A 39 3.55 10.61 0.29
N VAL A 40 3.27 9.73 1.25
CA VAL A 40 2.09 8.84 1.23
C VAL A 40 1.32 9.00 2.53
N SER A 41 0.00 9.14 2.40
CA SER A 41 -0.95 9.27 3.52
C SER A 41 -2.33 8.89 3.04
N THR A 42 -3.31 8.76 3.94
CA THR A 42 -4.69 8.51 3.49
C THR A 42 -5.47 9.77 3.18
N ALA A 43 -6.41 9.73 2.23
CA ALA A 43 -7.32 10.82 1.86
C ALA A 43 -8.79 10.44 2.12
N GLU A 44 -9.68 11.41 2.32
CA GLU A 44 -11.11 11.12 2.51
C GLU A 44 -11.79 10.60 1.23
N SER A 45 -11.33 11.04 0.06
CA SER A 45 -11.78 10.57 -1.25
C SER A 45 -10.78 9.57 -1.86
N PRO A 46 -11.20 8.72 -2.82
CA PRO A 46 -10.30 7.80 -3.53
C PRO A 46 -9.12 8.48 -4.21
N THR A 47 -9.21 9.78 -4.48
CA THR A 47 -8.12 10.59 -5.05
C THR A 47 -8.27 12.06 -4.62
N ARG A 48 -7.16 12.72 -4.27
CA ARG A 48 -7.09 14.19 -4.05
C ARG A 48 -7.00 14.99 -5.34
N GLY A 49 -6.35 14.41 -6.35
CA GLY A 49 -6.22 14.93 -7.70
C GLY A 49 -6.07 13.77 -8.68
N GLN A 50 -6.01 14.02 -9.98
CA GLN A 50 -5.95 12.94 -10.96
C GLN A 50 -4.75 12.00 -10.72
N GLY A 51 -5.02 10.74 -10.37
CA GLY A 51 -4.03 9.69 -10.20
C GLY A 51 -3.32 9.63 -8.83
N THR A 52 -3.58 10.56 -7.90
CA THR A 52 -2.91 10.59 -6.59
C THR A 52 -3.24 9.39 -5.72
N GLY A 53 -4.47 8.88 -5.77
CA GLY A 53 -4.89 7.67 -5.06
C GLY A 53 -5.01 6.44 -5.96
N THR A 54 -4.69 6.55 -7.25
CA THR A 54 -4.75 5.42 -8.19
C THR A 54 -3.44 4.66 -8.22
N TRP A 55 -3.51 3.36 -7.91
CA TRP A 55 -2.35 2.46 -7.89
C TRP A 55 -2.50 1.35 -8.91
N GLU A 56 -1.49 1.11 -9.73
CA GLU A 56 -1.42 -0.05 -10.62
C GLU A 56 -0.72 -1.22 -9.93
N VAL A 57 -1.34 -2.40 -9.96
CA VAL A 57 -0.79 -3.62 -9.36
C VAL A 57 0.17 -4.29 -10.35
N LEU A 58 1.46 -4.32 -10.01
CA LEU A 58 2.50 -4.91 -10.83
C LEU A 58 3.06 -6.17 -10.19
N SER A 59 3.52 -7.11 -11.01
CA SER A 59 4.24 -8.28 -10.50
C SER A 59 5.68 -7.90 -10.17
N ALA A 60 6.13 -8.23 -8.96
CA ALA A 60 7.54 -8.11 -8.59
C ALA A 60 8.41 -9.20 -9.25
N VAL A 61 7.80 -10.34 -9.60
CA VAL A 61 8.49 -11.54 -10.13
C VAL A 61 8.23 -11.80 -11.63
N GLY A 62 7.77 -10.79 -12.38
CA GLY A 62 7.62 -10.89 -13.84
C GLY A 62 6.40 -11.67 -14.37
N ARG A 63 5.33 -11.87 -13.58
CA ARG A 63 4.06 -12.40 -14.10
C ARG A 63 3.45 -11.45 -15.12
N ALA A 64 2.77 -12.02 -16.13
CA ALA A 64 2.21 -11.28 -17.24
C ALA A 64 0.98 -10.44 -16.83
N HIS A 65 0.79 -9.31 -17.51
CA HIS A 65 -0.42 -8.49 -17.39
C HIS A 65 -1.68 -9.31 -17.66
N GLY A 66 -2.73 -9.10 -16.87
CA GLY A 66 -4.00 -9.83 -16.95
C GLY A 66 -4.02 -11.19 -16.24
N THR A 67 -2.89 -11.64 -15.69
CA THR A 67 -2.84 -12.84 -14.83
C THR A 67 -3.51 -12.53 -13.49
N PRO A 68 -4.34 -13.43 -12.94
CA PRO A 68 -4.91 -13.26 -11.60
C PRO A 68 -3.84 -13.06 -10.52
N VAL A 69 -4.13 -12.19 -9.56
CA VAL A 69 -3.34 -12.03 -8.34
C VAL A 69 -3.89 -12.99 -7.29
N THR A 70 -3.03 -13.80 -6.70
CA THR A 70 -3.34 -14.76 -5.65
C THR A 70 -2.79 -14.31 -4.30
N SER A 71 -3.47 -14.66 -3.22
CA SER A 71 -3.00 -14.39 -1.85
C SER A 71 -1.63 -15.01 -1.61
N GLY A 72 -0.69 -14.21 -1.11
CA GLY A 72 0.73 -14.54 -0.95
C GLY A 72 1.63 -14.04 -2.08
N ASP A 73 1.09 -13.51 -3.17
CA ASP A 73 1.89 -13.00 -4.28
C ASP A 73 2.79 -11.83 -3.90
N LEU A 74 3.96 -11.76 -4.53
CA LEU A 74 4.86 -10.61 -4.42
C LEU A 74 4.51 -9.57 -5.50
N ILE A 75 4.09 -8.40 -5.06
CA ILE A 75 3.63 -7.30 -5.91
C ILE A 75 4.44 -6.03 -5.70
N GLN A 76 4.28 -5.10 -6.64
CA GLN A 76 4.67 -3.70 -6.52
C GLN A 76 3.45 -2.84 -6.84
N LEU A 77 3.32 -1.69 -6.20
CA LEU A 77 2.23 -0.74 -6.45
C LEU A 77 2.79 0.52 -7.08
N ARG A 78 2.43 0.82 -8.33
CA ARG A 78 2.85 2.06 -9.01
C ARG A 78 1.75 3.10 -8.93
N ASN A 79 2.03 4.25 -8.33
CA ASN A 79 1.10 5.37 -8.31
C ASN A 79 1.01 6.03 -9.70
N LEU A 80 -0.18 6.50 -10.09
CA LEU A 80 -0.42 7.05 -11.42
C LEU A 80 -0.46 8.58 -11.49
N TYR A 81 -0.15 9.29 -10.39
CA TYR A 81 -0.08 10.74 -10.39
C TYR A 81 0.93 11.24 -11.43
N GLY A 82 0.49 12.14 -12.31
CA GLY A 82 1.31 12.66 -13.41
C GLY A 82 1.79 11.60 -14.41
N GLY A 83 1.17 10.41 -14.44
CA GLY A 83 1.57 9.28 -15.29
C GLY A 83 2.75 8.45 -14.76
N ASP A 84 3.47 8.96 -13.76
CA ASP A 84 4.57 8.30 -13.08
C ASP A 84 4.62 8.82 -11.63
N GLY A 85 3.78 8.30 -10.75
CA GLY A 85 3.75 8.71 -9.34
C GLY A 85 4.85 8.05 -8.51
N GLY A 86 5.64 7.16 -9.10
CA GLY A 86 6.60 6.29 -8.41
C GLY A 86 5.96 5.04 -7.82
N TYR A 87 6.76 4.23 -7.13
CA TYR A 87 6.38 2.94 -6.54
C TYR A 87 6.21 3.06 -5.02
N LEU A 88 5.19 2.43 -4.44
CA LEU A 88 4.99 2.39 -2.99
C LEU A 88 6.17 1.68 -2.31
N ASP A 89 6.81 2.37 -1.39
CA ASP A 89 8.16 2.04 -0.94
C ASP A 89 8.35 2.40 0.54
N THR A 90 9.07 1.55 1.28
CA THR A 90 9.53 1.86 2.63
C THR A 90 10.82 2.67 2.59
N ASN A 91 10.88 3.78 3.32
CA ASN A 91 12.06 4.64 3.34
C ASN A 91 12.27 5.34 4.69
N GLY A 92 13.39 5.06 5.35
CA GLY A 92 13.67 5.63 6.66
C GLY A 92 12.80 5.04 7.77
N HIS A 93 13.12 5.37 9.02
CA HIS A 93 12.42 4.85 10.17
C HIS A 93 11.17 5.66 10.48
N ALA A 94 10.12 4.97 10.93
CA ALA A 94 8.95 5.61 11.50
C ALA A 94 9.33 6.54 12.67
N THR A 95 8.51 7.55 12.92
CA THR A 95 8.76 8.52 13.99
C THR A 95 8.90 7.85 15.36
N ALA A 96 9.58 8.51 16.30
CA ALA A 96 9.78 7.97 17.65
C ALA A 96 8.45 7.59 18.34
N GLY A 97 7.39 8.36 18.15
CA GLY A 97 6.06 8.07 18.69
C GLY A 97 5.43 6.83 18.06
N GLN A 98 5.45 6.71 16.73
CA GLN A 98 4.90 5.55 16.02
C GLN A 98 5.64 4.25 16.37
N ARG A 99 6.97 4.31 16.60
CA ARG A 99 7.76 3.15 16.99
C ARG A 99 7.38 2.59 18.36
N GLN A 100 6.84 3.40 19.27
CA GLN A 100 6.33 2.92 20.55
C GLN A 100 5.11 1.99 20.38
N SER A 101 4.40 2.07 19.24
CA SER A 101 3.29 1.17 18.89
C SER A 101 3.67 0.11 17.85
N GLY A 102 4.97 -0.13 17.62
CA GLY A 102 5.45 -1.19 16.72
C GLY A 102 5.66 -0.80 15.27
N ALA A 103 5.56 0.49 14.90
CA ALA A 103 5.93 0.93 13.56
C ALA A 103 7.43 0.69 13.28
N LYS A 104 7.79 0.44 12.03
CA LYS A 104 9.18 0.15 11.60
C LYS A 104 9.71 1.23 10.68
N TYR A 105 9.06 1.43 9.53
CA TYR A 105 9.53 2.31 8.46
C TYR A 105 8.44 3.26 8.00
N ASP A 106 8.84 4.46 7.59
CA ASP A 106 7.95 5.37 6.87
C ASP A 106 7.66 4.82 5.47
N VAL A 107 6.52 5.21 4.91
CA VAL A 107 6.10 4.82 3.56
C VAL A 107 5.97 6.05 2.68
N LEU A 108 6.61 5.99 1.51
CA LEU A 108 6.68 7.04 0.50
C LEU A 108 6.49 6.41 -0.88
N THR A 109 6.55 7.22 -1.95
CA THR A 109 6.86 6.67 -3.27
C THR A 109 8.32 6.85 -3.64
N SER A 110 8.90 5.89 -4.37
CA SER A 110 10.24 5.98 -4.96
C SER A 110 10.19 6.08 -6.48
N THR A 111 11.21 6.69 -7.07
CA THR A 111 11.43 6.69 -8.53
C THR A 111 11.82 5.32 -9.07
N ALA A 112 12.40 4.47 -8.21
CA ALA A 112 12.78 3.11 -8.56
C ALA A 112 11.78 2.10 -7.96
N ARG A 113 11.72 0.92 -8.57
CA ARG A 113 10.93 -0.22 -8.06
C ARG A 113 11.40 -0.69 -6.68
N GLU A 114 12.69 -0.58 -6.45
CA GLU A 114 13.37 -0.80 -5.18
C GLU A 114 14.53 0.19 -5.09
N ARG A 115 14.86 0.67 -3.89
CA ARG A 115 15.96 1.64 -3.69
C ARG A 115 17.34 1.06 -4.01
N ALA A 116 17.50 -0.23 -3.73
CA ALA A 116 18.62 -1.04 -4.18
C ALA A 116 18.08 -2.38 -4.68
N SER A 117 18.72 -2.93 -5.71
CA SER A 117 18.31 -4.21 -6.30
C SER A 117 18.27 -5.31 -5.25
N GLY A 118 17.12 -5.98 -5.11
CA GLY A 118 16.93 -7.05 -4.13
C GLY A 118 16.80 -6.59 -2.69
N SER A 119 16.65 -5.28 -2.44
CA SER A 119 16.47 -4.75 -1.08
C SER A 119 15.11 -5.10 -0.47
N GLY A 120 14.07 -5.28 -1.30
CA GLY A 120 12.69 -5.51 -0.86
C GLY A 120 11.91 -4.25 -0.49
N THR A 121 12.50 -3.06 -0.66
CA THR A 121 11.91 -1.78 -0.21
C THR A 121 10.57 -1.43 -0.88
N GLY A 122 10.39 -1.76 -2.15
CA GLY A 122 9.13 -1.59 -2.89
C GLY A 122 8.36 -2.88 -3.15
N ASN A 123 8.77 -4.00 -2.54
CA ASN A 123 8.15 -5.31 -2.74
C ASN A 123 7.21 -5.65 -1.58
N TRP A 124 6.00 -6.07 -1.90
CA TRP A 124 4.95 -6.33 -0.94
C TRP A 124 4.32 -7.69 -1.20
N HIS A 125 4.30 -8.57 -0.21
CA HIS A 125 3.39 -9.70 -0.24
C HIS A 125 1.96 -9.21 0.01
N ILE A 126 1.02 -9.58 -0.86
CA ILE A 126 -0.39 -9.25 -0.71
C ILE A 126 -1.17 -10.46 -0.20
N PHE A 127 -1.91 -10.31 0.89
CA PHE A 127 -2.71 -11.38 1.48
C PHE A 127 -4.18 -10.97 1.58
N ALA A 128 -5.08 -11.73 0.97
CA ALA A 128 -6.50 -11.57 1.24
C ALA A 128 -6.82 -12.10 2.65
N ARG A 129 -7.52 -11.31 3.46
CA ARG A 129 -8.04 -11.76 4.76
C ARG A 129 -8.96 -12.96 4.58
N THR A 130 -9.84 -12.86 3.59
CA THR A 130 -10.73 -13.91 3.07
C THR A 130 -11.09 -13.55 1.63
N SER A 131 -11.38 -14.55 0.79
CA SER A 131 -12.01 -14.36 -0.54
C SER A 131 -13.01 -15.48 -0.82
N ALA A 132 -13.96 -15.22 -1.72
CA ALA A 132 -14.95 -16.21 -2.15
C ALA A 132 -15.01 -16.26 -3.69
N PRO A 133 -14.92 -17.46 -4.29
CA PRO A 133 -14.61 -18.77 -3.68
C PRO A 133 -13.21 -18.84 -3.04
N ALA A 134 -12.98 -19.87 -2.22
CA ALA A 134 -11.70 -20.11 -1.53
C ALA A 134 -10.63 -20.74 -2.46
N ASP A 135 -10.35 -20.07 -3.57
CA ASP A 135 -9.43 -20.50 -4.63
C ASP A 135 -8.12 -19.69 -4.66
N GLN A 136 -7.85 -18.95 -3.58
CA GLN A 136 -6.68 -18.08 -3.38
C GLN A 136 -6.67 -16.80 -4.24
N SER A 137 -7.51 -16.68 -5.26
CA SER A 137 -7.60 -15.45 -6.06
C SER A 137 -8.09 -14.29 -5.21
N ILE A 138 -7.40 -13.16 -5.30
CA ILE A 138 -7.84 -11.89 -4.68
C ILE A 138 -8.88 -11.26 -5.60
N ARG A 139 -9.93 -10.68 -5.02
CA ARG A 139 -11.05 -10.07 -5.74
C ARG A 139 -11.28 -8.63 -5.29
N PHE A 140 -11.85 -7.83 -6.18
CA PHE A 140 -12.33 -6.52 -5.82
C PHE A 140 -13.40 -6.62 -4.71
N GLY A 141 -13.25 -5.79 -3.68
CA GLY A 141 -14.05 -5.84 -2.46
C GLY A 141 -13.41 -6.64 -1.33
N ASP A 142 -12.39 -7.44 -1.59
CA ASP A 142 -11.66 -8.14 -0.53
C ASP A 142 -10.86 -7.15 0.33
N ILE A 143 -10.73 -7.51 1.61
CA ILE A 143 -9.78 -6.87 2.52
C ILE A 143 -8.44 -7.59 2.38
N VAL A 144 -7.38 -6.81 2.18
CA VAL A 144 -6.01 -7.30 2.05
C VAL A 144 -5.08 -6.68 3.08
N HIS A 145 -3.99 -7.39 3.33
CA HIS A 145 -2.82 -6.91 4.06
C HIS A 145 -1.63 -6.88 3.11
N LEU A 146 -0.74 -5.91 3.28
CA LEU A 146 0.46 -5.74 2.47
C LEU A 146 1.69 -5.84 3.38
N TRP A 147 2.49 -6.89 3.22
CA TRP A 147 3.70 -7.11 4.01
C TRP A 147 4.94 -6.78 3.19
N ASN A 148 5.68 -5.76 3.59
CA ASN A 148 6.91 -5.35 2.92
C ASN A 148 8.04 -6.34 3.19
N THR A 149 8.88 -6.59 2.17
CA THR A 149 9.97 -7.58 2.27
C THR A 149 11.34 -6.96 2.57
N TYR A 150 11.43 -5.66 2.91
CA TYR A 150 12.70 -5.02 3.23
C TYR A 150 13.41 -5.70 4.40
N GLY A 151 14.66 -6.11 4.19
CA GLY A 151 15.46 -6.82 5.18
C GLY A 151 14.78 -8.08 5.71
N ASP A 152 14.09 -8.82 4.82
CA ASP A 152 13.32 -10.04 5.06
C ASP A 152 12.11 -9.90 6.01
N ASN A 153 11.90 -8.71 6.56
CA ASN A 153 10.79 -8.41 7.45
C ASN A 153 10.57 -6.89 7.50
N GLY A 154 10.01 -6.30 6.44
CA GLY A 154 9.77 -4.86 6.36
C GLY A 154 8.57 -4.41 7.19
N GLY A 155 7.64 -5.32 7.47
CA GLY A 155 6.44 -5.07 8.26
C GLY A 155 5.19 -4.80 7.40
N PHE A 156 4.03 -4.73 8.02
CA PHE A 156 2.73 -4.59 7.36
C PHE A 156 2.33 -3.14 7.17
N LEU A 157 1.82 -2.78 6.00
CA LEU A 157 1.29 -1.45 5.70
C LEU A 157 0.09 -1.12 6.58
N GLU A 158 0.14 -0.02 7.31
CA GLU A 158 -0.93 0.42 8.19
C GLU A 158 -1.08 1.95 8.21
N THR A 159 -2.21 2.40 8.75
CA THR A 159 -2.36 3.77 9.24
C THR A 159 -1.80 3.90 10.66
N ASN A 160 -1.07 4.97 10.95
CA ASN A 160 -0.54 5.23 12.30
C ASN A 160 -0.34 6.71 12.60
N GLY A 161 -1.29 7.28 13.34
CA GLY A 161 -1.28 8.69 13.73
C GLY A 161 -2.03 9.57 12.72
N ASN A 162 -2.49 10.72 13.20
CA ASN A 162 -3.18 11.71 12.38
C ASN A 162 -2.19 12.43 11.47
N GLY A 163 -2.59 12.67 10.22
CA GLY A 163 -1.87 13.52 9.28
C GLY A 163 -2.00 15.01 9.63
N THR A 164 -1.57 15.85 8.69
CA THR A 164 -1.57 17.32 8.88
C THR A 164 -2.94 17.95 8.63
N VAL A 165 -3.86 17.22 8.00
CA VAL A 165 -5.25 17.62 7.75
C VAL A 165 -6.20 16.67 8.49
N ALA A 166 -7.34 17.17 8.95
CA ALA A 166 -8.37 16.33 9.55
C ALA A 166 -8.79 15.20 8.59
N GLY A 167 -8.99 13.99 9.13
CA GLY A 167 -9.36 12.80 8.34
C GLY A 167 -8.21 12.14 7.57
N GLN A 168 -7.04 12.77 7.47
CA GLN A 168 -5.83 12.16 6.94
C GLN A 168 -5.12 11.37 8.04
N TYR A 169 -4.57 10.21 7.69
CA TYR A 169 -3.70 9.43 8.57
C TYR A 169 -2.33 9.24 7.92
N HIS A 170 -1.29 9.22 8.74
CA HIS A 170 0.04 8.80 8.30
C HIS A 170 0.04 7.32 7.97
N VAL A 171 0.91 6.94 7.03
CA VAL A 171 1.08 5.54 6.61
C VAL A 171 2.52 5.11 6.89
N CYS A 172 2.66 3.95 7.51
CA CYS A 172 3.96 3.35 7.84
C CYS A 172 3.87 1.82 7.71
N THR A 173 4.99 1.12 7.93
CA THR A 173 4.95 -0.32 8.19
C THR A 173 4.96 -0.63 9.67
N SER A 174 4.43 -1.80 10.04
CA SER A 174 4.31 -2.28 11.42
C SER A 174 4.89 -3.68 11.59
N ALA A 175 5.47 -3.95 12.76
CA ALA A 175 5.92 -5.29 13.13
C ALA A 175 4.76 -6.28 13.31
N TYR A 176 3.55 -5.76 13.57
CA TYR A 176 2.35 -6.57 13.75
C TYR A 176 1.51 -6.56 12.48
N TYR A 177 0.87 -7.69 12.17
CA TYR A 177 -0.01 -7.77 11.00
C TYR A 177 -1.15 -6.77 11.06
N ASN A 178 -1.67 -6.51 12.26
CA ASN A 178 -2.63 -5.47 12.56
C ASN A 178 -2.54 -5.11 14.05
N ARG A 179 -1.98 -3.95 14.40
CA ARG A 179 -1.68 -3.59 15.80
C ARG A 179 -2.87 -3.06 16.60
N ALA A 180 -3.91 -2.60 15.92
CA ALA A 180 -5.09 -1.95 16.48
C ALA A 180 -6.27 -2.14 15.53
N ALA A 181 -7.51 -1.87 15.97
CA ALA A 181 -8.73 -2.17 15.20
C ALA A 181 -8.65 -1.75 13.72
N ASP A 182 -8.43 -2.72 12.84
CA ASP A 182 -8.48 -2.61 11.37
C ASP A 182 -7.54 -1.55 10.75
N VAL A 183 -6.46 -1.15 11.42
CA VAL A 183 -5.51 -0.12 10.91
C VAL A 183 -4.62 -0.63 9.77
N ALA A 184 -4.45 -1.95 9.65
CA ALA A 184 -3.72 -2.60 8.56
C ALA A 184 -4.63 -3.31 7.53
N ASP A 185 -5.95 -3.20 7.71
CA ASP A 185 -6.95 -3.79 6.82
C ASP A 185 -7.25 -2.81 5.67
N TRP A 186 -6.93 -3.21 4.43
CA TRP A 186 -7.14 -2.39 3.24
C TRP A 186 -8.12 -3.06 2.28
N LYS A 187 -9.25 -2.42 1.99
CA LYS A 187 -10.21 -2.92 1.01
C LYS A 187 -9.89 -2.44 -0.40
N ILE A 188 -9.89 -3.37 -1.35
CA ILE A 188 -9.56 -3.09 -2.76
C ILE A 188 -10.81 -2.66 -3.53
N TYR A 189 -10.75 -1.52 -4.19
CA TYR A 189 -11.76 -1.06 -5.14
C TYR A 189 -11.15 -0.90 -6.54
N ARG A 190 -11.99 -1.03 -7.57
CA ARG A 190 -11.60 -0.67 -8.94
C ARG A 190 -11.41 0.84 -9.04
N ALA A 191 -10.36 1.26 -9.76
CA ALA A 191 -10.11 2.66 -10.04
C ALA A 191 -11.00 3.25 -11.15
#